data_AF-A0A956Q614-F1
#
_entry.id   AF-A0A956Q614-F1
#
_cell.length_a   1.000
_cell.length_b   1.000
_cell.length_c   1.000
_cell.angle_alpha   90.00
_cell.angle_beta   90.00
_cell.angle_gamma   90.00
#
_symmetry.space_group_name_H-M   'P 1'
#
loop_
_entity.id
_entity.type
_entity.pdbx_description
1 polymer ?
#
loop_
_entity_poly.entity_id
_entity_poly.type
_entity_poly.pdbx_seq_one_letter_code
_entity_poly.pdbx_strand_id
1 'polypeptide(L)'
;GAGLGEETCYSGDVDIQLFDEESVAVYELDTLRFGDVVAMINCDHRYGRIYRKGWVSIGVVCHSCCVQAGHGPGVTTILTGPQSHLITESNREANLKAYI
;
A
#
# COMPACT_ATOMS: atom_id res chain seq x y z
N GLY A 1 -0.01 4.97 7.11
CA GLY A 1 0.26 5.25 8.52
C GLY A 1 1.72 5.58 8.69
N ALA A 2 2.41 4.82 9.54
CA ALA A 2 3.86 4.87 9.67
C ALA A 2 4.56 4.74 8.31
N GLY A 3 5.68 5.44 8.14
CA GLY A 3 6.39 5.56 6.86
C GLY A 3 5.95 6.76 6.00
N LEU A 4 4.83 7.43 6.32
CA LEU A 4 4.48 8.73 5.75
C LEU A 4 5.45 9.81 6.26
N GLY A 5 5.86 10.71 5.36
CA GLY A 5 6.78 11.81 5.70
C GLY A 5 8.28 11.43 5.67
N GLU A 6 8.61 10.17 5.40
CA GLU A 6 9.98 9.75 5.10
C GLU A 6 10.55 10.46 3.87
N GLU A 7 11.85 10.77 3.89
CA GLU A 7 12.53 11.54 2.85
C GLU A 7 12.57 10.82 1.50
N THR A 8 12.66 9.50 1.53
CA THR A 8 12.74 8.65 0.34
C THR A 8 11.80 7.44 0.39
N CYS A 9 11.29 7.06 -0.77
CA CYS A 9 10.51 5.84 -0.97
C CYS A 9 11.37 4.63 -1.39
N TYR A 10 12.66 4.83 -1.64
CA TYR A 10 13.60 3.78 -2.05
C TYR A 10 13.88 2.76 -0.93
N SER A 11 13.83 3.20 0.32
CA SER A 11 14.03 2.36 1.50
C SER A 11 12.81 2.38 2.42
N GLY A 12 12.60 1.26 3.09
CA GLY A 12 11.47 1.07 3.99
C GLY A 12 10.13 0.99 3.26
N ASP A 13 9.07 0.98 4.05
CA ASP A 13 7.71 0.74 3.63
C ASP A 13 6.74 1.75 4.27
N VAL A 14 5.46 1.60 3.94
CA VAL A 14 4.38 2.37 4.56
C VAL A 14 3.29 1.43 5.06
N ASP A 15 2.81 1.68 6.27
CA ASP A 15 1.84 0.81 6.92
C ASP A 15 0.42 1.14 6.47
N ILE A 16 -0.33 0.09 6.12
CA ILE A 16 -1.78 0.11 6.02
C ILE A 16 -2.34 0.02 7.43
N GLN A 17 -3.15 0.99 7.85
CA GLN A 17 -3.78 0.99 9.16
C GLN A 17 -5.13 0.27 9.11
N LEU A 18 -5.36 -0.67 10.03
CA LEU A 18 -6.58 -1.48 10.10
C LEU A 18 -7.51 -1.05 11.25
N PHE A 19 -7.43 0.20 11.70
CA PHE A 19 -8.19 0.70 12.87
C PHE A 19 -9.61 1.15 12.54
N ASP A 20 -9.95 1.35 11.26
CA ASP A 20 -11.28 1.75 10.82
C ASP A 20 -11.99 0.54 10.19
N GLU A 21 -12.95 -0.03 10.92
CA GLU A 21 -13.65 -1.26 10.53
C GLU A 21 -14.38 -1.12 9.20
N GLU A 22 -14.95 0.06 8.91
CA GLU A 22 -15.64 0.33 7.66
C GLU A 22 -14.67 0.27 6.47
N SER A 23 -13.53 0.97 6.55
CA SER A 23 -12.50 0.90 5.50
C SER A 23 -11.93 -0.51 5.34
N VAL A 24 -11.72 -1.24 6.46
CA VAL A 24 -11.24 -2.63 6.40
C VAL A 24 -12.22 -3.51 5.63
N ALA A 25 -13.52 -3.40 5.91
CA ALA A 25 -14.55 -4.18 5.23
C ALA A 25 -14.70 -3.79 3.75
N VAL A 26 -14.69 -2.50 3.42
CA VAL A 26 -14.84 -2.00 2.04
C VAL A 26 -13.71 -2.47 1.14
N TYR A 27 -12.49 -2.55 1.66
CA TYR A 27 -11.29 -2.92 0.89
C TYR A 27 -10.77 -4.34 1.19
N GLU A 28 -11.50 -5.15 1.96
CA GLU A 28 -11.12 -6.51 2.37
C GLU A 28 -9.69 -6.57 2.98
N LEU A 29 -9.28 -5.55 3.74
CA LEU A 29 -7.89 -5.38 4.18
C LEU A 29 -7.43 -6.42 5.21
N ASP A 30 -8.37 -7.07 5.89
CA ASP A 30 -8.12 -8.17 6.83
C ASP A 30 -7.78 -9.49 6.11
N THR A 31 -7.91 -9.54 4.78
CA THR A 31 -7.57 -10.70 3.96
C THR A 31 -6.17 -10.61 3.32
N LEU A 32 -5.43 -9.52 3.57
CA LEU A 32 -4.11 -9.27 3.00
C LEU A 32 -3.10 -10.36 3.40
N ARG A 33 -2.29 -10.77 2.42
CA ARG A 33 -1.24 -11.77 2.55
C ARG A 33 0.11 -11.16 2.22
N PHE A 34 1.17 -11.74 2.77
CA PHE A 34 2.53 -11.44 2.32
C PHE A 34 2.65 -11.62 0.81
N GLY A 35 3.28 -10.64 0.15
CA GLY A 35 3.47 -10.65 -1.29
C GLY A 35 2.27 -10.19 -2.11
N ASP A 36 1.12 -9.86 -1.50
CA ASP A 36 -0.01 -9.29 -2.24
C ASP A 36 0.39 -7.95 -2.86
N VAL A 37 -0.02 -7.75 -4.12
CA VAL A 37 0.18 -6.50 -4.84
C VAL A 37 -1.04 -5.62 -4.59
N VAL A 38 -0.81 -4.44 -4.02
CA VAL A 38 -1.86 -3.52 -3.59
C VAL A 38 -1.72 -2.15 -4.26
N ALA A 39 -2.85 -1.48 -4.47
CA ALA A 39 -2.91 -0.11 -4.96
C ALA A 39 -3.32 0.84 -3.82
N MET A 40 -2.50 1.86 -3.57
CA MET A 40 -2.75 2.93 -2.63
C MET A 40 -3.24 4.16 -3.38
N ILE A 41 -4.53 4.47 -3.23
CA ILE A 41 -5.18 5.59 -3.93
C ILE A 41 -4.87 6.94 -3.27
N ASN A 42 -4.77 7.97 -4.10
CA ASN A 42 -4.41 9.33 -3.70
C ASN A 42 -3.04 9.43 -2.99
N CYS A 43 -2.08 8.61 -3.41
CA CYS A 43 -0.72 8.59 -2.89
C CYS A 43 0.29 8.89 -4.00
N ASP A 44 1.27 9.78 -3.74
CA ASP A 44 2.40 10.07 -4.61
C ASP A 44 3.68 9.69 -3.87
N HIS A 45 4.40 8.69 -4.39
CA HIS A 45 5.60 8.12 -3.78
C HIS A 45 6.85 8.35 -4.65
N ARG A 46 6.90 9.43 -5.44
CA ARG A 46 8.03 9.68 -6.34
C ARG A 46 9.33 10.02 -5.61
N TYR A 47 9.22 10.68 -4.46
CA TYR A 47 10.36 11.11 -3.65
C TYR A 47 10.13 10.65 -2.21
N GLY A 48 9.28 11.35 -1.47
CA GLY A 48 8.73 10.90 -0.19
C GLY A 48 7.28 10.41 -0.33
N ARG A 49 6.73 9.87 0.77
CA ARG A 49 5.36 9.34 0.79
C ARG A 49 4.38 10.40 1.24
N ILE A 50 3.56 10.91 0.31
CA ILE A 50 2.60 11.98 0.58
C ILE A 50 1.21 11.65 0.02
N TYR A 51 0.19 12.33 0.57
CA TYR A 51 -1.14 12.39 -0.03
C TYR A 51 -1.12 13.31 -1.26
N ARG A 52 -1.66 12.83 -2.37
CA ARG A 52 -1.91 13.62 -3.57
C ARG A 52 -3.11 13.08 -4.32
N LYS A 53 -4.18 13.88 -4.36
CA LYS A 53 -5.42 13.51 -5.06
C LYS A 53 -5.16 13.18 -6.54
N GLY A 54 -5.75 12.09 -7.02
CA GLY A 54 -5.63 11.64 -8.43
C GLY A 54 -4.32 10.93 -8.77
N TRP A 55 -3.53 10.56 -7.76
CA TRP A 55 -2.34 9.73 -7.90
C TRP A 55 -2.57 8.34 -7.31
N VAL A 56 -1.79 7.38 -7.76
CA VAL A 56 -1.82 6.01 -7.25
C VAL A 56 -0.39 5.50 -7.10
N SER A 57 -0.16 4.76 -6.02
CA SER A 57 1.09 4.04 -5.78
C SER A 57 0.79 2.54 -5.65
N ILE A 58 1.55 1.72 -6.37
CA ILE A 58 1.47 0.26 -6.31
C ILE A 58 2.61 -0.26 -5.45
N GLY A 59 2.31 -1.22 -4.59
CA GLY A 59 3.31 -1.83 -3.71
C GLY A 59 3.00 -3.28 -3.37
N VAL A 60 3.90 -3.87 -2.61
CA VAL A 60 3.86 -5.27 -2.19
C VAL A 60 3.83 -5.34 -0.67
N VAL A 61 2.93 -6.14 -0.11
CA VAL A 61 2.86 -6.37 1.33
C VAL A 61 4.11 -7.13 1.82
N CYS A 62 4.89 -6.52 2.71
CA CYS A 62 6.18 -7.03 3.18
C CYS A 62 6.25 -7.40 4.67
N HIS A 63 5.34 -6.90 5.51
CA HIS A 63 5.19 -7.38 6.89
C HIS A 63 3.74 -7.47 7.36
N SER A 64 3.51 -8.20 8.45
CA SER A 64 2.19 -8.43 9.04
C SER A 64 1.69 -7.25 9.87
N CYS A 65 0.48 -7.38 10.41
CA CYS A 65 -0.15 -6.42 11.31
C CYS A 65 0.72 -6.08 12.54
N CYS A 66 0.49 -4.89 13.09
CA CYS A 66 1.11 -4.36 14.29
C CYS A 66 0.03 -3.81 15.22
N VAL A 67 0.20 -3.99 16.54
CA VAL A 67 -0.74 -3.49 17.55
C VAL A 67 -0.52 -2.01 17.90
N GLN A 68 0.58 -1.41 17.43
CA GLN A 68 0.91 -0.01 17.70
C GLN A 68 0.05 0.92 16.86
N ALA A 69 -0.53 1.94 17.49
CA ALA A 69 -1.28 2.97 16.78
C ALA A 69 -0.42 3.62 15.67
N GLY A 70 -0.98 3.80 14.49
CA GLY A 70 -0.24 4.28 13.33
C GLY A 70 0.33 3.18 12.43
N HIS A 71 0.38 1.93 12.91
CA HIS A 71 1.01 0.80 12.21
C HIS A 71 0.01 -0.27 11.74
N GLY A 72 0.50 -1.22 10.95
CA GLY A 72 -0.24 -2.36 10.41
C GLY A 72 0.58 -3.11 9.35
N PRO A 73 -0.03 -3.81 8.39
CA PRO A 73 0.72 -4.45 7.31
C PRO A 73 1.53 -3.43 6.49
N GLY A 74 2.82 -3.69 6.34
CA GLY A 74 3.75 -2.80 5.63
C GLY A 74 3.75 -3.04 4.12
N VAL A 75 3.85 -1.97 3.34
CA VAL A 75 3.84 -2.00 1.88
C VAL A 75 5.09 -1.35 1.30
N THR A 76 5.92 -2.14 0.61
CA THR A 76 7.05 -1.62 -0.18
C THR A 76 6.55 -1.13 -1.52
N THR A 77 6.81 0.13 -1.86
CA THR A 77 6.34 0.73 -3.13
C THR A 77 7.23 0.32 -4.30
N ILE A 78 6.61 -0.06 -5.42
CA ILE A 78 7.31 -0.47 -6.65
C ILE A 78 7.00 0.42 -7.86
N LEU A 79 5.86 1.13 -7.84
CA LEU A 79 5.43 2.00 -8.94
C LEU A 79 4.55 3.13 -8.39
N THR A 80 4.62 4.32 -8.98
CA THR A 80 3.74 5.44 -8.62
C THR A 80 3.52 6.33 -9.83
N GLY A 81 2.35 6.96 -9.92
CA GLY A 81 2.01 7.81 -11.05
C GLY A 81 0.61 8.41 -10.97
N PRO A 82 0.27 9.30 -11.91
CA PRO A 82 -1.08 9.83 -12.02
C PRO A 82 -2.04 8.70 -12.44
N GLN A 83 -3.24 8.69 -11.86
CA GLN A 83 -4.27 7.68 -12.16
C GLN A 83 -4.75 7.72 -13.62
N SER A 84 -4.50 8.83 -14.33
CA SER A 84 -4.76 8.93 -15.78
C SER A 84 -3.83 8.06 -16.64
N HIS A 85 -2.72 7.57 -16.08
CA HIS A 85 -1.74 6.73 -16.79
C HIS A 85 -1.59 5.34 -16.16
N LEU A 86 -2.06 5.15 -14.93
CA LEU A 86 -2.00 3.88 -14.22
C LEU A 86 -3.42 3.38 -13.92
N ILE A 87 -3.84 2.36 -14.67
CA ILE A 87 -5.13 1.69 -14.48
C ILE A 87 -4.91 0.49 -13.57
N THR A 88 -5.68 0.41 -12.48
CA THR A 88 -5.62 -0.68 -11.51
C THR A 88 -6.86 -1.56 -11.63
N GLU A 89 -6.67 -2.86 -11.63
CA GLU A 89 -7.74 -3.87 -11.62
C GLU A 89 -7.58 -4.75 -10.37
N SER A 90 -8.68 -5.06 -9.70
CA SER A 90 -8.66 -5.94 -8.53
C SER A 90 -8.60 -7.40 -8.95
N ASN A 91 -7.64 -8.16 -8.40
CA ASN A 91 -7.47 -9.57 -8.66
C ASN A 91 -7.00 -10.29 -7.39
N ARG A 92 -7.78 -11.28 -6.91
CA ARG A 92 -7.48 -12.06 -5.70
C ARG A 92 -6.21 -12.92 -5.80
N GLU A 93 -5.75 -13.20 -7.01
CA GLU A 93 -4.53 -13.96 -7.28
C GLU A 93 -3.29 -13.07 -7.48
N ALA A 94 -3.42 -11.74 -7.35
CA ALA A 94 -2.30 -10.81 -7.49
C ALA A 94 -1.32 -10.90 -6.31
N ASN A 95 -0.43 -11.90 -6.36
CA ASN A 95 0.57 -12.15 -5.32
C ASN A 95 1.91 -12.59 -5.93
N LEU A 96 3.02 -12.08 -5.38
CA LEU A 96 4.36 -12.41 -5.86
C LEU A 96 4.70 -13.90 -5.85
N LYS A 97 4.11 -14.70 -4.94
CA LYS A 97 4.34 -16.15 -4.84
C LYS A 97 4.04 -16.92 -6.14
N ALA A 98 3.29 -16.32 -7.07
CA ALA A 98 3.01 -16.93 -8.36
C ALA A 98 4.23 -16.91 -9.31
N TYR A 99 5.26 -16.14 -8.96
CA TYR A 99 6.41 -15.86 -9.82
C TYR A 99 7.77 -16.19 -9.18
N ILE A 100 7.79 -16.62 -7.91
CA ILE A 100 8.98 -17.01 -7.15
C ILE A 100 8.71 -18.31 -6.40
#